data_AF-A0A101H1S0-F1
#
_entry.id   AF-A0A101H1S0-F1
#
_cell.length_a   1.000
_cell.length_b   1.000
_cell.length_c   1.000
_cell.angle_alpha   90.00
_cell.angle_beta   90.00
_cell.angle_gamma   90.00
#
_symmetry.space_group_name_H-M   'P 1'
#
loop_
_entity.id
_entity.type
_entity.pdbx_description
1 polymer ?
#
loop_
_entity_poly.entity_id
_entity_poly.type
_entity_poly.pdbx_seq_one_letter_code
_entity_poly.pdbx_strand_id
1 'polypeptide(L)'
;MLPEPILKQSTRVLYPSDYRAIRSHLNFKDQLILDGLLFSGMRGVEFMRFLESPEWYKPSRRAIDLPKGSMLKKKAKQAERTVLLSNAGVQAIETLISYRKQNPDEIRPISRQAWSETLLRGASKAKVEGRLGDLTGIAPKMTRKTWASWLIATHSHREGSVSLSLGHDIRTMLRHYAGLGWPADARQEIRQYTAGWGDE
;
A
#
# COMPACT_ATOMS: atom_id res chain seq x y z
N MET A 1 12.19 12.87 18.03
CA MET A 1 11.82 11.59 18.68
C MET A 1 11.09 10.75 17.66
N LEU A 2 11.40 9.45 17.54
CA LEU A 2 10.65 8.58 16.62
C LEU A 2 9.24 8.36 17.17
N PRO A 3 8.20 8.34 16.32
CA PRO A 3 6.85 8.11 16.78
C PRO A 3 6.67 6.67 17.27
N GLU A 4 5.78 6.49 18.24
CA GLU A 4 5.39 5.15 18.68
C GLU A 4 4.67 4.38 17.55
N PRO A 5 4.96 3.08 17.37
CA PRO A 5 4.32 2.28 16.31
C PRO A 5 2.81 2.19 16.46
N ILE A 6 2.07 2.55 15.41
CA ILE A 6 0.63 2.30 15.36
C ILE A 6 0.39 0.84 14.95
N LEU A 7 -0.26 0.05 15.81
CA LEU A 7 -0.59 -1.35 15.55
C LEU A 7 -2.10 -1.55 15.32
N LYS A 8 -2.44 -2.31 14.27
CA LYS A 8 -3.80 -2.78 14.01
C LYS A 8 -3.78 -4.27 13.71
N GLN A 9 -4.31 -5.09 14.61
CA GLN A 9 -4.26 -6.56 14.52
C GLN A 9 -2.81 -7.05 14.40
N SER A 10 -1.95 -6.61 15.32
CA SER A 10 -0.52 -6.94 15.38
C SER A 10 0.28 -6.61 14.11
N THR A 11 -0.26 -5.77 13.23
CA THR A 11 0.41 -5.30 12.01
C THR A 11 0.57 -3.80 12.11
N ARG A 12 1.75 -3.31 11.75
CA ARG A 12 2.08 -1.90 11.78
C ARG A 12 1.32 -1.11 10.70
N VAL A 13 0.91 0.09 11.04
CA VAL A 13 0.51 1.16 10.14
C VAL A 13 1.69 2.13 10.11
N LEU A 14 2.27 2.34 8.94
CA LEU A 14 3.52 3.08 8.82
C LEU A 14 3.27 4.58 8.88
N TYR A 15 4.15 5.29 9.59
CA TYR A 15 4.34 6.72 9.33
C TYR A 15 4.99 6.91 7.95
N PRO A 16 4.79 8.07 7.30
CA PRO A 16 5.54 8.45 6.11
C PRO A 16 7.05 8.26 6.23
N SER A 17 7.61 8.61 7.40
CA SER A 17 9.02 8.41 7.74
C SER A 17 9.42 6.92 7.79
N ASP A 18 8.61 6.07 8.43
CA ASP A 18 8.86 4.61 8.48
C ASP A 18 8.89 4.01 7.07
N TYR A 19 7.93 4.41 6.24
CA TYR A 19 7.85 3.96 4.85
C TYR A 19 9.13 4.34 4.08
N ARG A 20 9.56 5.60 4.14
CA ARG A 20 10.81 6.04 3.49
C ARG A 20 12.03 5.32 4.06
N ALA A 21 12.06 5.09 5.38
CA ALA A 21 13.18 4.44 6.04
C ALA A 21 13.36 2.98 5.60
N ILE A 22 12.26 2.23 5.51
CA ILE A 22 12.28 0.85 4.99
C ILE A 22 12.62 0.87 3.50
N ARG A 23 11.95 1.71 2.71
CA ARG A 23 12.11 1.81 1.25
C ARG A 23 13.56 2.08 0.84
N SER A 24 14.27 2.96 1.56
CA SER A 24 15.65 3.33 1.21
C SER A 24 16.65 2.16 1.32
N HIS A 25 16.28 1.08 2.02
CA HIS A 25 17.11 -0.12 2.22
C HIS A 25 16.77 -1.28 1.29
N LEU A 26 15.75 -1.11 0.46
CA LEU A 26 15.35 -2.07 -0.55
C LEU A 26 16.14 -1.83 -1.85
N ASN A 27 16.41 -2.90 -2.59
CA ASN A 27 16.89 -2.75 -3.97
C ASN A 27 15.80 -2.12 -4.83
N PHE A 28 16.17 -1.65 -6.02
CA PHE A 28 15.24 -0.91 -6.89
C PHE A 28 13.93 -1.68 -7.21
N LYS A 29 14.02 -2.99 -7.48
CA LYS A 29 12.86 -3.84 -7.81
C LYS A 29 11.91 -3.96 -6.62
N ASP A 30 12.46 -4.17 -5.44
CA ASP A 30 11.71 -4.25 -4.19
C ASP A 30 11.09 -2.90 -3.80
N GLN A 31 11.73 -1.77 -4.15
CA GLN A 31 11.11 -0.44 -4.02
C GLN A 31 9.88 -0.32 -4.91
N LEU A 32 9.96 -0.72 -6.18
CA LEU A 32 8.81 -0.69 -7.10
C LEU A 32 7.65 -1.54 -6.57
N ILE A 33 7.93 -2.72 -6.02
CA ILE A 33 6.92 -3.59 -5.42
C ILE A 33 6.32 -2.97 -4.15
N LEU A 34 7.15 -2.39 -3.28
CA LEU A 34 6.68 -1.71 -2.06
C LEU A 34 5.77 -0.54 -2.40
N ASP A 35 6.19 0.31 -3.33
CA ASP A 35 5.46 1.51 -3.76
C ASP A 35 4.13 1.11 -4.40
N GLY A 36 4.15 0.14 -5.32
CA GLY A 36 2.94 -0.39 -5.96
C GLY A 36 1.97 -1.01 -4.96
N LEU A 37 2.45 -1.79 -4.00
CA LEU A 37 1.60 -2.39 -2.95
C LEU A 37 1.02 -1.35 -2.01
N LEU A 38 1.80 -0.33 -1.63
CA LEU A 38 1.36 0.73 -0.74
C LEU A 38 0.30 1.59 -1.45
N PHE A 39 0.63 2.21 -2.57
CA PHE A 39 -0.22 3.24 -3.18
C PHE A 39 -1.43 2.68 -3.94
N SER A 40 -1.48 1.37 -4.21
CA SER A 40 -2.71 0.71 -4.69
C SER A 40 -3.59 0.18 -3.54
N GLY A 41 -3.03 -0.05 -2.35
CA GLY A 41 -3.72 -0.72 -1.26
C GLY A 41 -4.23 -2.13 -1.58
N MET A 42 -3.75 -2.76 -2.66
CA MET A 42 -4.14 -4.11 -3.02
C MET A 42 -3.67 -5.12 -1.97
N ARG A 43 -4.38 -6.26 -1.86
CA ARG A 43 -3.85 -7.42 -1.14
C ARG A 43 -2.64 -7.94 -1.91
N GLY A 44 -1.64 -8.46 -1.21
CA GLY A 44 -0.43 -8.99 -1.87
C GLY A 44 -0.75 -9.96 -3.02
N VAL A 45 -1.68 -10.89 -2.82
CA VAL A 45 -2.09 -11.84 -3.88
C VAL A 45 -2.79 -11.18 -5.08
N GLU A 46 -3.54 -10.10 -4.89
CA GLU A 46 -4.16 -9.36 -5.99
C GLU A 46 -3.09 -8.60 -6.77
N PHE A 47 -2.15 -7.99 -6.05
CA PHE A 47 -1.03 -7.27 -6.64
C PHE A 47 -0.13 -8.19 -7.47
N MET A 48 0.18 -9.39 -6.97
CA MET A 48 0.98 -10.36 -7.74
C MET A 48 0.30 -10.77 -9.06
N ARG A 49 -1.03 -10.90 -9.07
CA ARG A 49 -1.79 -11.19 -10.30
C ARG A 49 -1.86 -10.01 -11.23
N PHE A 50 -1.99 -8.81 -10.67
CA PHE A 50 -1.90 -7.58 -11.44
C PHE A 50 -0.54 -7.47 -12.16
N LEU A 51 0.57 -7.92 -11.54
CA LEU A 51 1.85 -8.00 -12.23
C LEU A 51 1.77 -8.91 -13.47
N GLU A 52 1.01 -9.99 -13.43
CA GLU A 52 0.80 -10.90 -14.56
C GLU A 52 -0.16 -10.33 -15.61
N SER A 53 -1.06 -9.42 -15.20
CA SER A 53 -2.10 -8.79 -16.02
C SER A 53 -2.06 -7.25 -15.96
N PRO A 54 -0.99 -6.60 -16.46
CA PRO A 54 -0.83 -5.15 -16.40
C PRO A 54 -1.91 -4.38 -17.18
N GLU A 55 -2.61 -5.01 -18.12
CA GLU A 55 -3.73 -4.46 -18.89
C GLU A 55 -4.94 -4.07 -18.01
N TRP A 56 -4.98 -4.51 -16.76
CA TRP A 56 -5.96 -4.08 -15.76
C TRP A 56 -5.77 -2.62 -15.36
N TYR A 57 -4.57 -2.06 -15.53
CA TYR A 57 -4.34 -0.64 -15.35
C TYR A 57 -4.96 0.16 -16.49
N LYS A 58 -5.69 1.22 -16.14
CA LYS A 58 -6.43 2.09 -17.06
C LYS A 58 -5.89 3.51 -16.91
N PRO A 59 -4.85 3.89 -17.68
CA PRO A 59 -4.17 5.19 -17.53
C PRO A 59 -5.12 6.38 -17.63
N SER A 60 -6.06 6.34 -18.57
CA SER A 60 -7.05 7.40 -18.79
C SER A 60 -7.98 7.67 -17.60
N ARG A 61 -8.13 6.69 -16.69
CA ARG A 61 -8.96 6.79 -15.48
C ARG A 61 -8.15 6.77 -14.19
N ARG A 62 -6.81 6.73 -14.28
CA ARG A 62 -5.90 6.62 -13.12
C ARG A 62 -6.32 5.52 -12.14
N ALA A 63 -6.72 4.38 -12.68
CA ALA A 63 -7.31 3.31 -11.89
C ALA A 63 -6.88 1.92 -12.35
N ILE A 64 -7.02 0.93 -11.47
CA ILE A 64 -6.80 -0.49 -11.78
C ILE A 64 -8.12 -1.23 -11.59
N ASP A 65 -8.62 -1.87 -12.65
CA ASP A 65 -9.82 -2.70 -12.56
C ASP A 65 -9.43 -4.14 -12.22
N LEU A 66 -9.82 -4.60 -11.04
CA LEU A 66 -9.62 -5.97 -10.60
C LEU A 66 -10.84 -6.83 -10.98
N PRO A 67 -10.74 -7.71 -12.00
CA PRO A 67 -11.87 -8.50 -12.48
C PRO A 67 -12.21 -9.68 -11.56
N LYS A 68 -13.33 -10.37 -11.81
CA LYS A 68 -13.62 -11.68 -11.22
C LYS A 68 -12.43 -12.62 -11.43
N GLY A 69 -12.04 -13.34 -10.38
CA GLY A 69 -10.87 -14.21 -10.41
C GLY A 69 -9.56 -13.55 -9.97
N SER A 70 -9.48 -12.22 -9.88
CA SER A 70 -8.37 -11.49 -9.23
C SER A 70 -8.30 -11.77 -7.72
N MET A 71 -9.43 -12.13 -7.10
CA MET A 71 -9.54 -12.55 -5.69
C MET A 71 -9.82 -14.04 -5.52
N LEU A 72 -8.98 -14.74 -4.73
CA LEU A 72 -9.19 -16.16 -4.36
C LEU A 72 -10.09 -16.37 -3.14
N LYS A 73 -10.46 -15.30 -2.44
CA LYS A 73 -11.24 -15.44 -1.21
C LYS A 73 -12.67 -15.85 -1.59
N LYS A 74 -12.99 -17.15 -1.45
CA LYS A 74 -14.32 -17.74 -1.75
C LYS A 74 -15.51 -16.99 -1.12
N LYS A 75 -15.31 -16.31 0.01
CA LYS A 75 -16.32 -15.50 0.72
C LYS A 75 -16.17 -13.99 0.52
N ALA A 76 -15.51 -13.53 -0.54
CA ALA A 76 -15.43 -12.11 -0.83
C ALA A 76 -16.82 -11.60 -1.26
N LYS A 77 -17.35 -10.59 -0.55
CA LYS A 77 -18.63 -9.96 -0.89
C LYS A 77 -18.58 -9.14 -2.19
N GLN A 78 -17.39 -8.70 -2.58
CA GLN A 78 -17.15 -7.90 -3.78
C GLN A 78 -16.17 -8.67 -4.67
N ALA A 79 -16.68 -9.28 -5.74
CA ALA A 79 -15.87 -10.12 -6.64
C ALA A 79 -15.03 -9.29 -7.64
N GLU A 80 -15.42 -8.04 -7.85
CA GLU A 80 -14.81 -7.08 -8.79
C GLU A 80 -14.72 -5.70 -8.13
N ARG A 81 -13.63 -4.97 -8.37
CA ARG A 81 -13.53 -3.59 -7.92
C ARG A 81 -12.55 -2.76 -8.73
N THR A 82 -12.79 -1.47 -8.76
CA THR A 82 -11.87 -0.48 -9.30
C THR A 82 -11.06 0.13 -8.16
N VAL A 83 -9.74 -0.02 -8.24
CA VAL A 83 -8.77 0.61 -7.33
C VAL A 83 -8.42 1.99 -7.88
N LEU A 84 -8.82 3.02 -7.15
CA LEU A 84 -8.46 4.41 -7.45
C LEU A 84 -7.02 4.69 -6.97
N LEU A 85 -6.24 5.40 -7.78
CA LEU A 85 -4.86 5.78 -7.47
C LEU A 85 -4.76 7.27 -7.14
N SER A 86 -3.79 7.63 -6.30
CA SER A 86 -3.33 9.00 -6.12
C SER A 86 -2.29 9.36 -7.21
N ASN A 87 -1.81 10.60 -7.26
CA ASN A 87 -0.71 10.98 -8.13
C ASN A 87 0.54 10.11 -7.89
N ALA A 88 0.87 9.87 -6.61
CA ALA A 88 1.95 8.96 -6.23
C ALA A 88 1.67 7.51 -6.66
N GLY A 89 0.41 7.06 -6.57
CA GLY A 89 -0.01 5.75 -7.05
C GLY A 89 0.10 5.58 -8.55
N VAL A 90 -0.31 6.59 -9.33
CA VAL A 90 -0.13 6.61 -10.79
C VAL A 90 1.35 6.47 -11.13
N GLN A 91 2.20 7.33 -10.55
CA GLN A 91 3.64 7.28 -10.80
C GLN A 91 4.24 5.91 -10.44
N ALA A 92 3.89 5.35 -9.28
CA ALA A 92 4.40 4.05 -8.83
C ALA A 92 4.00 2.92 -9.80
N ILE A 93 2.74 2.89 -10.24
CA ILE A 93 2.22 1.85 -11.14
C ILE A 93 2.79 2.01 -12.56
N GLU A 94 2.85 3.22 -13.10
CA GLU A 94 3.43 3.47 -14.42
C GLU A 94 4.92 3.14 -14.47
N THR A 95 5.67 3.49 -13.42
CA THR A 95 7.11 3.15 -13.31
C THR A 95 7.31 1.64 -13.24
N LEU A 96 6.50 0.95 -12.43
CA LEU A 96 6.53 -0.50 -12.30
C LEU A 96 6.21 -1.23 -13.62
N ILE A 97 5.15 -0.81 -14.31
CA ILE A 97 4.75 -1.41 -15.61
C ILE A 97 5.84 -1.15 -16.66
N SER A 98 6.33 0.09 -16.75
CA SER A 98 7.39 0.48 -17.68
C SER A 98 8.66 -0.34 -17.46
N TYR A 99 9.09 -0.46 -16.20
CA TYR A 99 10.27 -1.26 -15.85
C TYR A 99 10.08 -2.73 -16.19
N ARG A 100 8.93 -3.33 -15.85
CA ARG A 100 8.65 -4.74 -16.16
C ARG A 100 8.60 -4.99 -17.66
N LYS A 101 8.08 -4.06 -18.46
CA LYS A 101 8.08 -4.17 -19.93
C LYS A 101 9.50 -4.22 -20.50
N GLN A 102 10.42 -3.46 -19.91
CA GLN A 102 11.84 -3.46 -20.30
C GLN A 102 12.61 -4.65 -19.71
N ASN A 103 12.17 -5.19 -18.57
CA ASN A 103 12.86 -6.21 -17.79
C ASN A 103 11.88 -7.34 -17.37
N PRO A 104 11.35 -8.13 -18.31
CA PRO A 104 10.25 -9.07 -18.07
C PRO A 104 10.58 -10.17 -17.05
N ASP A 105 11.87 -10.53 -16.94
CA ASP A 105 12.33 -11.58 -16.02
C ASP A 105 12.64 -11.10 -14.61
N GLU A 106 12.68 -9.79 -14.37
CA GLU A 106 13.17 -9.24 -13.12
C GLU A 106 12.08 -8.94 -12.09
N ILE A 107 10.86 -8.62 -12.55
CA ILE A 107 9.70 -8.39 -11.69
C ILE A 107 8.73 -9.56 -11.85
N ARG A 108 8.81 -10.49 -10.89
CA ARG A 108 7.97 -11.69 -10.82
C ARG A 108 7.16 -11.71 -9.53
N PRO A 109 6.03 -12.43 -9.50
CA PRO A 109 5.29 -12.70 -8.27
C PRO A 109 6.20 -13.20 -7.15
N ILE A 110 6.14 -12.55 -6.00
CA ILE A 110 6.90 -12.93 -4.81
C ILE A 110 6.00 -13.64 -3.80
N SER A 111 6.54 -14.67 -3.16
CA SER A 111 5.82 -15.36 -2.08
C SER A 111 5.65 -14.45 -0.86
N ARG A 112 4.60 -14.68 -0.07
CA ARG A 112 4.37 -13.91 1.17
C ARG A 112 5.55 -14.00 2.14
N GLN A 113 6.19 -15.17 2.22
CA GLN A 113 7.33 -15.40 3.10
C GLN A 113 8.55 -14.60 2.63
N ALA A 114 8.93 -14.73 1.35
CA ALA A 114 10.05 -14.00 0.78
C ALA A 114 9.87 -12.48 0.89
N TRP A 115 8.62 -12.00 0.70
CA TRP A 115 8.32 -10.59 0.90
C TRP A 115 8.45 -10.16 2.36
N SER A 116 8.00 -11.00 3.30
CA SER A 116 8.15 -10.73 4.73
C SER A 116 9.61 -10.60 5.13
N GLU A 117 10.47 -11.52 4.67
CA GLU A 117 11.92 -11.48 4.93
C GLU A 117 12.56 -10.23 4.34
N THR A 118 12.16 -9.84 3.13
CA THR A 118 12.65 -8.64 2.46
C THR A 118 12.32 -7.36 3.22
N LEU A 119 11.05 -7.22 3.66
CA LEU A 119 10.62 -6.10 4.49
C LEU A 119 11.34 -6.07 5.85
N LEU A 120 11.51 -7.22 6.49
CA LEU A 120 12.23 -7.33 7.76
C LEU A 120 13.70 -6.96 7.61
N ARG A 121 14.38 -7.36 6.53
CA ARG A 121 15.76 -6.93 6.26
C ARG A 121 15.86 -5.41 6.12
N GLY A 122 14.98 -4.79 5.34
CA GLY A 122 14.94 -3.33 5.18
C GLY A 122 14.65 -2.60 6.50
N ALA A 123 13.66 -3.07 7.25
CA ALA A 123 13.29 -2.52 8.56
C ALA A 123 14.39 -2.68 9.61
N SER A 124 15.08 -3.82 9.64
CA SER A 124 16.23 -4.05 10.54
C SER A 124 17.36 -3.06 10.29
N LYS A 125 17.69 -2.79 9.02
CA LYS A 125 18.70 -1.78 8.68
C LYS A 125 18.25 -0.37 9.08
N ALA A 126 17.00 -0.01 8.81
CA ALA A 126 16.44 1.26 9.25
C ALA A 126 16.47 1.43 10.77
N LYS A 127 16.24 0.35 11.52
CA LYS A 127 16.34 0.34 12.98
C LYS A 127 17.78 0.55 13.46
N VAL A 128 18.75 -0.14 12.88
CA VAL A 128 20.17 0.02 13.21
C VAL A 128 20.63 1.47 13.02
N GLU A 129 20.12 2.15 12.01
CA GLU A 129 20.41 3.57 11.74
C GLU A 129 19.59 4.56 12.59
N GLY A 130 18.74 4.08 13.51
CA GLY A 130 17.88 4.95 14.32
C GLY A 130 16.78 5.67 13.53
N ARG A 131 16.42 5.16 12.35
CA ARG A 131 15.32 5.69 11.50
C ARG A 131 14.00 4.93 11.68
N LEU A 132 14.01 3.88 12.51
CA LEU A 132 12.84 3.08 12.89
C LEU A 132 12.99 2.63 14.35
N GLY A 133 11.95 2.75 15.18
CA GLY A 133 12.06 2.47 16.63
C GLY A 133 12.26 0.97 16.92
N ASP A 134 11.41 0.12 16.36
CA ASP A 134 11.49 -1.33 16.51
C ASP A 134 10.87 -2.06 15.29
N LEU A 135 10.84 -3.41 15.31
CA LEU A 135 10.35 -4.23 14.19
C LEU A 135 8.92 -4.77 14.39
N THR A 136 8.25 -4.40 15.48
CA THR A 136 6.93 -4.91 15.88
C THR A 136 5.89 -4.67 14.79
N GLY A 137 5.30 -5.77 14.31
CA GLY A 137 4.22 -5.73 13.33
C GLY A 137 4.65 -5.43 11.89
N ILE A 138 5.94 -5.40 11.57
CA ILE A 138 6.42 -5.38 10.18
C ILE A 138 5.98 -6.67 9.50
N ALA A 139 5.15 -6.56 8.47
CA ALA A 139 4.62 -7.69 7.72
C ALA A 139 4.07 -7.23 6.36
N PRO A 140 3.98 -8.11 5.35
CA PRO A 140 3.39 -7.79 4.04
C PRO A 140 2.05 -7.06 4.07
N LYS A 141 1.20 -7.34 5.06
CA LYS A 141 -0.14 -6.74 5.20
C LYS A 141 -0.09 -5.26 5.63
N MET A 142 1.08 -4.75 6.04
CA MET A 142 1.24 -3.38 6.53
C MET A 142 0.98 -2.35 5.45
N THR A 143 1.35 -2.61 4.18
CA THR A 143 1.15 -1.67 3.06
C THR A 143 -0.32 -1.30 2.91
N ARG A 144 -1.19 -2.31 2.81
CA ARG A 144 -2.63 -2.12 2.70
C ARG A 144 -3.26 -1.45 3.93
N LYS A 145 -2.78 -1.77 5.15
CA LYS A 145 -3.28 -1.14 6.38
C LYS A 145 -2.83 0.32 6.48
N THR A 146 -1.62 0.61 6.04
CA THR A 146 -1.05 1.96 5.94
C THR A 146 -1.87 2.79 4.98
N TRP A 147 -2.08 2.30 3.75
CA TRP A 147 -2.84 3.03 2.75
C TRP A 147 -4.29 3.30 3.17
N ALA A 148 -4.97 2.30 3.76
CA ALA A 148 -6.30 2.49 4.32
C ALA A 148 -6.33 3.59 5.40
N SER A 149 -5.33 3.59 6.30
CA SER A 149 -5.22 4.61 7.34
C SER A 149 -4.97 6.00 6.77
N TRP A 150 -4.05 6.10 5.81
CA TRP A 150 -3.67 7.34 5.15
C TRP A 150 -4.85 7.97 4.41
N LEU A 151 -5.59 7.17 3.64
CA LEU A 151 -6.80 7.64 2.96
C LEU A 151 -7.87 8.09 3.95
N ILE A 152 -8.09 7.38 5.06
CA ILE A 152 -9.07 7.82 6.07
C ILE A 152 -8.62 9.09 6.79
N ALA A 153 -7.31 9.32 6.96
CA ALA A 153 -6.80 10.53 7.60
C ALA A 153 -6.97 11.81 6.76
N THR A 154 -7.03 11.67 5.44
CA THR A 154 -7.08 12.82 4.50
C THR A 154 -8.36 12.90 3.67
N HIS A 155 -9.07 11.80 3.48
CA HIS A 155 -10.29 11.68 2.68
C HIS A 155 -11.43 11.03 3.48
N SER A 156 -11.58 11.37 4.77
CA SER A 156 -12.62 10.81 5.63
C SER A 156 -14.04 11.07 5.10
N HIS A 157 -14.26 12.19 4.40
CA HIS A 157 -15.53 12.52 3.75
C HIS A 157 -15.88 11.58 2.57
N ARG A 158 -14.92 10.76 2.10
CA ARG A 158 -15.09 9.79 1.00
C ARG A 158 -14.91 8.34 1.45
N GLU A 159 -15.14 8.05 2.74
CA GLU A 159 -15.07 6.71 3.33
C GLU A 159 -15.78 5.61 2.54
N GLY A 160 -16.91 5.90 1.91
CA GLY A 160 -17.60 4.97 1.00
C GLY A 160 -16.74 4.59 -0.22
N SER A 161 -16.18 5.58 -0.90
CA SER A 161 -15.27 5.38 -2.05
C SER A 161 -13.98 4.66 -1.62
N VAL A 162 -13.41 5.04 -0.47
CA VAL A 162 -12.22 4.36 0.09
C VAL A 162 -12.54 2.89 0.36
N SER A 163 -13.69 2.60 0.98
CA SER A 163 -14.13 1.25 1.27
C SER A 163 -14.28 0.41 0.00
N LEU A 164 -14.90 0.96 -1.05
CA LEU A 164 -15.10 0.28 -2.33
C LEU A 164 -13.79 0.04 -3.09
N SER A 165 -12.91 1.05 -3.15
CA SER A 165 -11.60 0.97 -3.81
C SER A 165 -10.70 -0.08 -3.16
N LEU A 166 -10.68 -0.10 -1.83
CA LEU A 166 -9.93 -1.11 -1.10
C LEU A 166 -10.64 -2.46 -1.13
N GLY A 167 -11.97 -2.54 -1.23
CA GLY A 167 -12.72 -3.77 -0.98
C GLY A 167 -12.70 -4.12 0.51
N HIS A 168 -12.98 -3.12 1.34
CA HIS A 168 -13.18 -3.20 2.78
C HIS A 168 -14.66 -3.14 3.14
N ASP A 169 -14.98 -3.66 4.32
CA ASP A 169 -16.24 -3.36 4.98
C ASP A 169 -16.09 -2.01 5.69
N ILE A 170 -16.96 -1.05 5.38
CA ILE A 170 -16.84 0.35 5.83
C ILE A 170 -16.83 0.46 7.36
N ARG A 171 -17.73 -0.25 8.05
CA ARG A 171 -17.81 -0.22 9.53
C ARG A 171 -16.52 -0.74 10.16
N THR A 172 -15.97 -1.82 9.61
CA THR A 172 -14.70 -2.39 10.06
C THR A 172 -13.54 -1.43 9.81
N MET A 173 -13.51 -0.76 8.65
CA MET A 173 -12.48 0.21 8.29
C MET A 173 -12.48 1.42 9.22
N LEU A 174 -13.65 2.06 9.43
CA LEU A 174 -13.78 3.22 10.31
C LEU A 174 -13.39 2.88 11.76
N ARG A 175 -13.85 1.74 12.29
CA ARG A 175 -13.45 1.24 13.62
C ARG A 175 -11.92 1.14 13.77
N HIS A 176 -11.21 0.79 12.71
CA HIS A 176 -9.76 0.62 12.76
C HIS A 176 -8.99 1.92 12.60
N TYR A 177 -9.46 2.85 11.78
CA TYR A 177 -8.63 3.96 11.28
C TYR A 177 -9.15 5.37 11.58
N ALA A 178 -10.46 5.57 11.76
CA ALA A 178 -11.04 6.93 11.87
C ALA A 178 -10.54 7.72 13.09
N GLY A 179 -10.23 7.02 14.19
CA GLY A 179 -9.74 7.62 15.44
C GLY A 179 -8.22 7.63 15.59
N LEU A 180 -7.45 7.43 14.52
CA LEU A 180 -5.98 7.48 14.62
C LEU A 180 -5.51 8.94 14.72
N GLY A 181 -4.96 9.30 15.87
CA GLY A 181 -4.40 10.64 16.15
C GLY A 181 -3.05 10.84 15.47
N TRP A 182 -3.05 11.13 14.17
CA TRP A 182 -1.83 11.46 13.43
C TRP A 182 -1.26 12.82 13.86
N PRO A 183 0.06 12.90 14.15
CA PRO A 183 0.77 14.17 14.28
C PRO A 183 0.59 15.07 13.04
N ALA A 184 0.64 16.39 13.22
CA ALA A 184 0.32 17.35 12.17
C ALA A 184 1.28 17.28 10.97
N ASP A 185 2.58 17.11 11.24
CA ASP A 185 3.63 16.91 10.24
C ASP A 185 3.40 15.61 9.44
N ALA A 186 3.16 14.50 10.12
CA ALA A 186 2.85 13.22 9.49
C ALA A 186 1.58 13.34 8.63
N ARG A 187 0.54 14.03 9.12
CA ARG A 187 -0.70 14.24 8.38
C ARG A 187 -0.48 15.07 7.10
N GLN A 188 0.38 16.07 7.15
CA GLN A 188 0.72 16.88 5.97
C GLN A 188 1.44 16.04 4.90
N GLU A 189 2.37 15.18 5.29
CA GLU A 189 3.04 14.27 4.36
C GLU A 189 2.09 13.20 3.81
N ILE A 190 1.19 12.66 4.63
CA ILE A 190 0.14 11.75 4.18
C ILE A 190 -0.73 12.44 3.11
N ARG A 191 -1.06 13.72 3.28
CA ARG A 191 -1.80 14.50 2.29
C ARG A 191 -1.04 14.59 0.96
N GLN A 192 0.28 14.73 0.99
CA GLN A 192 1.08 14.73 -0.24
C GLN A 192 1.02 13.37 -0.97
N TYR A 193 1.13 12.26 -0.25
CA TYR A 193 1.04 10.92 -0.86
C TYR A 193 -0.36 10.57 -1.40
N THR A 194 -1.39 11.10 -0.73
CA THR A 194 -2.80 10.84 -1.08
C THR A 194 -3.37 11.88 -2.04
N ALA A 195 -2.63 12.93 -2.41
CA ALA A 195 -3.08 13.93 -3.37
C ALA A 195 -3.37 13.32 -4.75
N GLY A 196 -4.43 13.78 -5.38
CA GLY A 196 -5.00 13.25 -6.63
C GLY A 196 -5.85 11.99 -6.45
N TRP A 197 -6.07 11.50 -5.22
CA TRP A 197 -6.72 10.20 -5.03
C TRP A 197 -8.22 10.27 -5.33
N GLY A 198 -8.64 9.52 -6.35
CA GLY A 198 -10.01 9.62 -6.85
C GLY A 198 -10.36 11.01 -7.36
N ASP A 199 -9.31 11.74 -7.80
CA ASP A 199 -9.25 13.09 -8.35
C ASP A 199 -9.68 14.24 -7.41
N GLU A 200 -9.19 14.23 -6.16
CA GLU A 200 -9.08 15.40 -5.25
C GLU A 200 -7.63 15.83 -5.02
#